data_AF-A0A0N4TCW5-F1
#
_entry.id   AF-A0A0N4TCW5-F1
#
_cell.length_a   1.000
_cell.length_b   1.000
_cell.length_c   1.000
_cell.angle_alpha   90.00
_cell.angle_beta   90.00
_cell.angle_gamma   90.00
#
_symmetry.space_group_name_H-M   'P 1'
#
loop_
_entity.id
_entity.type
_entity.pdbx_description
1 polymer ?
#
loop_
_entity_poly.entity_id
_entity_poly.type
_entity_poly.pdbx_seq_one_letter_code
_entity_poly.pdbx_strand_id
1 'polypeptide(L)' 'MLRHIKRKDSNNQLIKRMLKASHIRMQWDGVKKLTWTILQVVERPLYYHLYVDVGRPPSGWH' A
#
# COMPACT_ATOMS: atom_id res chain seq x y z
N MET A 1 29.13 16.95 32.69
CA MET A 1 28.85 17.25 31.28
C MET A 1 27.92 16.18 30.71
N LEU A 2 26.65 16.48 30.50
CA LEU A 2 25.73 15.59 29.78
C LEU A 2 26.07 15.64 28.29
N ARG A 3 26.58 14.54 27.74
CA ARG A 3 26.75 14.40 26.29
C ARG A 3 25.36 14.29 25.66
N HIS A 4 25.08 15.15 24.68
CA HIS A 4 23.89 14.99 23.84
C HIS A 4 24.07 13.72 22.98
N ILE A 5 23.38 12.64 23.35
CA ILE A 5 23.35 11.40 22.60
C ILE A 5 22.11 11.45 21.71
N LYS A 6 22.31 11.54 20.39
CA LYS A 6 21.19 11.43 19.43
C LYS A 6 20.54 10.05 19.57
N ARG A 7 19.21 9.99 19.52
CA ARG A 7 18.46 8.73 19.59
C ARG A 7 18.99 7.76 18.54
N LYS A 8 19.22 6.51 18.95
CA LYS A 8 19.63 5.45 18.03
C LYS A 8 18.50 5.21 17.04
N ASP A 9 18.81 5.30 15.77
CA ASP A 9 17.84 5.30 14.67
C ASP A 9 17.32 3.87 14.40
N SER A 10 16.55 3.31 15.34
CA SER A 10 16.11 1.91 15.30
C SER A 10 15.21 1.61 14.09
N ASN A 11 14.46 2.60 13.59
CA ASN A 11 13.51 2.44 12.48
C ASN A 11 14.04 2.92 11.12
N ASN A 12 15.22 3.53 11.07
CA ASN A 12 15.71 4.14 9.84
C ASN A 12 16.09 3.09 8.78
N GLN A 13 16.47 1.89 9.21
CA GLN A 13 16.67 0.76 8.30
C GLN A 13 15.35 0.25 7.71
N LEU A 14 14.29 0.19 8.50
CA LEU A 14 12.97 -0.23 8.03
C LEU A 14 12.42 0.74 6.99
N ILE A 15 12.49 2.05 7.27
CA ILE A 15 12.06 3.10 6.34
C ILE A 15 12.83 3.00 5.03
N LYS A 16 14.16 2.86 5.08
CA LYS A 16 14.99 2.68 3.87
C LYS A 16 14.61 1.43 3.07
N ARG A 17 14.32 0.31 3.75
CA ARG A 17 13.85 -0.92 3.10
C ARG A 17 12.50 -0.73 2.42
N MET A 18 11.54 -0.08 3.10
CA MET A 18 10.23 0.22 2.53
C MET A 18 10.32 1.16 1.33
N LEU A 19 11.13 2.22 1.41
CA LEU A 19 11.36 3.14 0.29
C LEU A 19 11.98 2.43 -0.92
N LYS A 20 12.98 1.57 -0.70
CA LYS A 20 13.58 0.76 -1.77
C LYS A 20 12.56 -0.18 -2.41
N ALA A 21 11.75 -0.87 -1.60
CA ALA A 21 10.71 -1.77 -2.09
C ALA A 21 9.62 -1.02 -2.88
N SER A 22 9.19 0.14 -2.40
CA SER A 22 8.23 1.00 -3.10
C SER A 22 8.78 1.51 -4.43
N HIS A 23 10.04 1.95 -4.48
CA HIS A 23 10.67 2.40 -5.73
C HIS A 23 10.72 1.29 -6.79
N ILE A 24 11.07 0.06 -6.39
CA ILE A 24 11.09 -1.10 -7.29
C ILE A 24 9.68 -1.46 -7.77
N ARG A 25 8.69 -1.48 -6.86
CA ARG A 25 7.31 -1.85 -7.17
C ARG A 25 6.59 -0.83 -8.03
N MET A 26 6.84 0.46 -7.84
CA MET A 26 6.15 1.55 -8.55
C MET A 26 6.15 1.40 -10.07
N GLN A 27 7.17 0.76 -10.65
CA GLN A 27 7.26 0.56 -12.10
C GLN A 27 6.24 -0.46 -12.64
N TRP A 28 5.79 -1.41 -11.82
CA TRP A 28 4.98 -2.55 -12.26
C TRP A 28 3.74 -2.83 -11.41
N ASP A 29 3.67 -2.26 -10.21
CA ASP A 29 2.55 -2.34 -9.26
C ASP A 29 1.84 -0.98 -9.20
N GLY A 30 0.52 -0.99 -9.40
CA GLY A 30 -0.30 0.23 -9.52
C GLY A 30 -1.38 0.11 -10.59
N VAL A 31 -1.89 1.26 -11.06
CA VAL A 31 -3.06 1.35 -11.97
C VAL A 31 -2.91 0.49 -13.22
N LYS A 32 -1.68 0.39 -13.77
CA LYS A 32 -1.41 -0.36 -15.00
C LYS A 32 -1.66 -1.87 -14.88
N LYS A 33 -1.56 -2.44 -13.68
CA LYS A 33 -1.76 -3.87 -13.39
C LYS A 33 -3.00 -4.14 -12.53
N LEU A 34 -3.79 -3.11 -12.23
CA LEU A 34 -4.96 -3.22 -11.37
C LEU A 34 -6.00 -4.11 -12.05
N THR A 35 -6.39 -5.20 -11.38
CA THR A 35 -7.43 -6.12 -11.84
C THR A 35 -8.52 -6.16 -10.79
N TRP A 36 -9.73 -5.80 -11.18
CA TRP A 36 -10.90 -5.77 -10.32
C TRP A 36 -12.16 -5.84 -11.17
N THR A 37 -13.23 -6.36 -10.59
CA THR A 37 -14.51 -6.49 -11.27
C THR A 37 -15.59 -5.78 -10.45
N ILE A 38 -16.39 -4.94 -11.11
CA ILE A 38 -17.57 -4.33 -10.48
C ILE A 38 -18.63 -5.42 -10.34
N LEU A 39 -19.06 -5.67 -9.11
CA LEU A 39 -20.14 -6.60 -8.82
C LEU A 39 -21.50 -5.90 -8.85
N GLN A 40 -21.56 -4.69 -8.29
CA GLN A 40 -22.79 -3.92 -8.20
C GLN A 40 -22.49 -2.43 -8.05
N VAL A 41 -23.30 -1.60 -8.69
CA VAL A 41 -23.32 -0.15 -8.49
C VAL A 41 -24.67 0.22 -7.88
N VAL A 42 -24.63 0.99 -6.80
CA VAL A 42 -25.83 1.52 -6.15
C VAL A 42 -25.72 3.04 -6.11
N GLU A 43 -26.67 3.70 -6.75
CA GLU A 43 -26.84 5.14 -6.62
C GLU A 43 -27.58 5.45 -5.32
N ARG A 44 -27.03 6.36 -4.52
CA ARG A 44 -27.67 6.91 -3.33
C ARG A 44 -27.74 8.42 -3.49
N PRO A 45 -28.65 9.10 -2.77
CA PRO A 45 -28.89 10.53 -2.98
C PRO A 45 -27.65 11.43 -2.86
N LEU A 46 -26.62 11.00 -2.13
CA LEU A 46 -25.42 11.78 -1.86
C LEU A 46 -24.12 11.16 -2.41
N TYR A 47 -24.16 9.92 -2.90
CA TYR A 47 -22.96 9.23 -3.37
C TYR A 47 -23.29 7.98 -4.19
N TYR A 48 -22.29 7.51 -4.94
CA TYR A 48 -22.32 6.22 -5.60
C TYR A 48 -21.57 5.19 -4.76
N HIS A 49 -22.16 4.02 -4.55
CA HIS A 49 -21.52 2.90 -3.89
C HIS A 49 -21.15 1.85 -4.93
N LEU A 50 -19.86 1.49 -5.01
CA LEU A 50 -19.38 0.44 -5.89
C LEU A 50 -18.96 -0.77 -5.04
N TYR A 51 -19.63 -1.89 -5.25
CA TYR A 51 -19.17 -3.19 -4.75
C TYR A 51 -18.19 -3.77 -5.77
N VAL A 52 -16.98 -4.07 -5.32
CA VAL A 52 -15.86 -4.46 -6.19
C VAL A 52 -15.22 -5.73 -5.66
N ASP A 53 -15.02 -6.71 -6.55
CA ASP A 53 -14.14 -7.85 -6.32
C ASP A 53 -12.71 -7.48 -6.74
N VAL A 54 -11.79 -7.52 -5.79
CA VAL A 54 -10.34 -7.24 -5.99
C VAL A 54 -9.50 -8.51 -6.09
N GLY A 55 -10.15 -9.68 -6.13
CA GLY A 55 -9.50 -10.98 -6.22
C GLY A 55 -8.93 -11.47 -4.89
N ARG A 56 -8.18 -12.58 -4.96
CA ARG A 56 -7.53 -13.19 -3.81
C ARG A 56 -6.09 -12.70 -3.68
N PRO A 57 -5.55 -12.59 -2.46
CA PRO A 57 -4.14 -12.28 -2.28
C PRO A 57 -3.26 -13.34 -2.96
N PRO A 58 -2.12 -12.96 -3.55
CA PRO A 58 -1.18 -13.89 -4.14
C PRO A 58 -0.66 -14.90 -3.10
N SER A 59 -0.30 -16.10 -3.56
CA SER A 59 0.34 -17.12 -2.71
C SER A 59 1.62 -16.56 -2.07
N GLY A 60 1.72 -16.62 -0.74
CA GLY A 60 2.88 -16.10 0.02
C GLY A 60 2.67 -14.73 0.67
N TRP A 61 1.49 -14.11 0.51
CA TRP A 61 1.02 -13.07 1.42
C TRP A 61 0.44 -13.76 2.68
N HIS A 62 1.30 -14.03 3.66
CA HIS A 62 0.93 -14.47 5.01
C HIS A 62 1.39 -13.44 6.05
#